data_AF-A0A7Z8E188-F1
#
_entry.id   AF-A0A7Z8E188-F1
#
_cell.length_a   1.000
_cell.length_b   1.000
_cell.length_c   1.000
_cell.angle_alpha   90.00
_cell.angle_beta   90.00
_cell.angle_gamma   90.00
#
_symmetry.space_group_name_H-M   'P 1'
#
loop_
_entity.id
_entity.type
_entity.pdbx_description
1 polymer ?
#
loop_
_entity_poly.entity_id
_entity_poly.type
_entity_poly.pdbx_seq_one_letter_code
_entity_poly.pdbx_strand_id
1 'polypeptide(L)' 'CKEDMPKIHELFQDSFSTKGDNRGLGLTTLKDITDTTENVLLDTTIENGYFVQKVEIINNMP' A
#
# COMPACT_ATOMS: atom_id res chain seq x y z
N CYS A 1 1.16 -7.00 17.22
CA CYS A 1 0.07 -6.87 16.23
C CYS A 1 -1.03 -7.87 16.58
N LYS A 2 -2.30 -7.63 16.21
CA LYS A 2 -3.37 -8.63 16.37
C LYS A 2 -3.02 -9.87 15.54
N GLU A 3 -3.35 -11.07 16.02
CA GLU A 3 -2.98 -12.33 15.34
C GLU A 3 -3.53 -12.43 13.90
N ASP A 4 -4.71 -11.85 13.63
CA ASP A 4 -5.35 -11.90 12.31
C ASP A 4 -4.93 -10.76 11.36
N MET A 5 -3.94 -9.96 11.73
CA MET A 5 -3.50 -8.82 10.94
C MET A 5 -2.46 -9.28 9.90
N PRO A 6 -2.74 -9.15 8.59
CA PRO A 6 -1.78 -9.54 7.57
C PRO A 6 -0.52 -8.67 7.68
N LYS A 7 0.61 -9.26 7.34
CA LYS A 7 1.87 -8.52 7.22
C LYS A 7 1.77 -7.58 6.02
N ILE A 8 2.47 -6.44 6.08
CA ILE A 8 2.40 -5.44 5.02
C ILE A 8 2.84 -6.00 3.66
N HIS A 9 3.87 -6.84 3.63
CA HIS A 9 4.31 -7.46 2.38
C HIS A 9 3.26 -8.39 1.75
N GLU A 10 2.33 -8.95 2.53
CA GLU A 10 1.24 -9.78 2.02
C GLU A 10 0.17 -8.92 1.34
N LEU A 11 -0.04 -7.69 1.82
CA LEU A 11 -1.01 -6.74 1.26
C LEU A 11 -0.68 -6.30 -0.17
N PHE A 12 0.58 -6.40 -0.58
CA PHE A 12 1.05 -6.07 -1.92
C PHE A 12 1.28 -7.29 -2.82
N GLN A 13 0.84 -8.48 -2.41
CA GLN A 13 0.84 -9.64 -3.30
C GLN A 13 -0.32 -9.57 -4.28
N ASP A 14 -0.09 -10.01 -5.51
CA ASP A 14 -1.13 -10.06 -6.54
C ASP A 14 -2.35 -10.85 -6.04
N SER A 15 -3.53 -10.25 -6.25
CA SER A 15 -4.82 -10.84 -5.85
C SER A 15 -5.02 -11.01 -4.33
N PHE A 16 -4.15 -10.45 -3.48
CA PHE A 16 -4.36 -10.47 -2.03
C PHE A 16 -5.44 -9.46 -1.61
N SER A 17 -6.42 -9.90 -0.81
CA SER A 17 -7.51 -9.06 -0.36
C SER A 17 -8.04 -9.48 1.01
N THR A 18 -8.16 -8.52 1.93
CA THR A 18 -8.91 -8.69 3.19
C THR A 18 -10.40 -8.36 3.04
N LYS A 19 -10.83 -7.97 1.83
CA LYS A 19 -12.17 -7.45 1.55
C LYS A 19 -13.06 -8.46 0.83
N GLY A 20 -12.62 -9.71 0.70
CA GLY A 20 -13.33 -10.80 0.01
C GLY A 20 -13.02 -10.87 -1.49
N ASP A 21 -13.81 -11.68 -2.19
CA ASP A 21 -13.59 -12.08 -3.60
C ASP A 21 -13.61 -10.92 -4.60
N ASN A 22 -13.04 -11.15 -5.79
CA ASN A 22 -12.92 -10.20 -6.92
C ASN A 22 -12.20 -8.89 -6.57
N ARG A 23 -11.17 -8.97 -5.72
CA ARG A 23 -10.38 -7.83 -5.24
C ARG A 23 -8.89 -8.20 -5.23
N GLY A 24 -8.04 -7.26 -4.77
CA GLY A 24 -6.60 -7.49 -4.62
C GLY A 24 -5.73 -6.96 -5.75
N LEU A 25 -6.29 -6.15 -6.64
CA LEU A 25 -5.54 -5.41 -7.67
C LEU A 25 -5.19 -3.97 -7.24
N GLY A 26 -5.91 -3.41 -6.26
CA GLY A 26 -5.79 -1.99 -5.92
C GLY A 26 -4.44 -1.60 -5.34
N LEU A 27 -3.92 -2.40 -4.39
CA LEU A 27 -2.65 -2.10 -3.73
C LEU A 27 -1.44 -2.36 -4.63
N THR A 28 -1.51 -3.39 -5.48
CA THR A 28 -0.48 -3.65 -6.48
C THR A 28 -0.45 -2.57 -7.55
N THR A 29 -1.62 -2.17 -8.07
CA THR A 29 -1.73 -1.05 -9.02
C THR A 29 -1.21 0.26 -8.40
N LEU A 30 -1.55 0.56 -7.14
CA LEU A 30 -1.03 1.75 -6.45
C LEU A 30 0.49 1.72 -6.35
N LYS A 31 1.06 0.59 -5.91
CA LYS A 31 2.51 0.41 -5.80
C LYS A 31 3.19 0.60 -7.16
N ASP A 32 2.65 0.01 -8.22
CA ASP A 32 3.20 0.14 -9.58
C ASP A 32 3.20 1.60 -10.06
N ILE A 33 2.12 2.36 -9.80
CA ILE A 33 2.04 3.78 -10.13
C ILE A 33 3.10 4.57 -9.36
N THR A 34 3.24 4.35 -8.05
CA THR A 34 4.17 5.12 -7.23
C THR A 34 5.63 4.75 -7.50
N ASP A 35 5.93 3.47 -7.75
CA ASP A 35 7.28 3.01 -8.08
C ASP A 35 7.76 3.52 -9.44
N THR A 36 6.84 3.80 -10.37
CA THR A 36 7.14 4.31 -11.71
C THR A 36 7.08 5.84 -11.80
N THR A 37 6.72 6.53 -10.72
CA THR A 37 6.62 7.98 -10.67
C THR A 37 7.71 8.56 -9.78
N GLU A 38 8.76 9.12 -10.39
CA GLU A 38 10.00 9.53 -9.71
C GLU A 38 9.82 10.47 -8.50
N ASN A 39 8.78 11.30 -8.51
CA ASN A 39 8.54 12.30 -7.48
C ASN A 39 7.46 11.91 -6.47
N VAL A 40 7.10 10.62 -6.40
CA VAL A 40 6.08 10.11 -5.50
C VAL A 40 6.68 9.08 -4.54
N LEU A 41 6.39 9.24 -3.25
CA LEU A 41 6.73 8.27 -2.22
C LEU A 41 5.44 7.66 -1.67
N LEU A 42 5.43 6.33 -1.54
CA LEU A 42 4.37 5.56 -0.90
C LEU A 42 4.90 4.97 0.41
N ASP A 43 4.26 5.31 1.52
CA ASP A 43 4.47 4.64 2.81
C ASP A 43 3.18 3.94 3.23
N THR A 44 3.32 2.74 3.78
CA THR A 44 2.19 1.93 4.22
C THR A 44 2.51 1.37 5.60
N THR A 45 1.66 1.68 6.56
CA THR A 45 1.82 1.28 7.95
C THR A 45 0.53 0.69 8.49
N ILE A 46 0.67 -0.13 9.53
CA ILE A 46 -0.46 -0.54 10.36
C ILE A 46 -0.16 -0.10 11.78
N GLU A 47 -0.86 0.94 12.22
CA GLU A 47 -0.64 1.57 13.52
C GLU A 47 -1.96 1.79 14.24
N ASN A 48 -1.98 1.52 15.55
CA ASN A 48 -3.18 1.67 16.40
C ASN A 48 -4.44 0.97 15.85
N GLY A 49 -4.29 -0.11 15.07
CA GLY A 49 -5.40 -0.84 14.45
C GLY A 49 -5.92 -0.23 13.14
N TYR A 50 -5.28 0.82 12.64
CA TYR A 50 -5.58 1.46 11.37
C TYR A 50 -4.59 1.01 10.31
N PHE A 51 -5.12 0.70 9.12
CA PHE A 51 -4.31 0.60 7.91
C PHE A 51 -4.16 1.99 7.33
N VAL A 52 -2.92 2.48 7.23
CA VAL A 52 -2.60 3.84 6.79
C VAL A 52 -1.77 3.76 5.51
N GLN A 53 -2.17 4.52 4.49
CA GLN A 53 -1.41 4.73 3.26
C GLN A 53 -1.11 6.21 3.13
N LYS A 54 0.17 6.57 3.15
CA LYS A 54 0.62 7.94 2.95
C LYS A 54 1.26 8.06 1.57
N VAL A 55 0.71 8.95 0.75
CA VAL A 55 1.27 9.32 -0.55
C VAL A 55 1.86 10.73 -0.43
N GLU A 56 3.14 10.87 -0.75
CA GLU A 56 3.84 12.15 -0.71
C GLU A 56 4.34 12.50 -2.11
N ILE A 57 3.97 13.69 -2.59
CA ILE A 57 4.34 14.20 -3.92
C ILE A 57 5.36 15.31 -3.74
N ILE A 58 6.57 15.10 -4.24
CA ILE A 58 7.70 16.03 -4.10
C ILE A 58 7.71 16.96 -5.32
N ASN A 59 7.25 18.20 -5.13
CA ASN A 59 7.15 19.17 -6.24
C ASN A 59 8.45 19.96 -6.49
N ASN A 60 9.38 19.96 -5.54
CA ASN A 60 10.65 20.68 -5.64
C ASN A 60 11.80 19.67 -5.58
N MET A 61 12.07 19.00 -6.69
CA MET A 61 13.37 18.36 -6.88
C MET A 61 14.41 19.46 -7.18
N PRO A 62 15.56 19.48 -6.49
CA PRO A 62 16.62 20.47 -6.73
C PRO A 62 17.16 20.44 -8.16
#